data_AF-A0A1L8CUS5-F1
#
_entry.id   AF-A0A1L8CUS5-F1
#
_cell.length_a   1.000
_cell.length_b   1.000
_cell.length_c   1.000
_cell.angle_alpha   90.00
_cell.angle_beta   90.00
_cell.angle_gamma   90.00
#
_symmetry.space_group_name_H-M   'P 1'
#
loop_
_entity.id
_entity.type
_entity.pdbx_description
1 polymer ?
#
loop_
_entity_poly.entity_id
_entity_poly.type
_entity_poly.pdbx_seq_one_letter_code
_entity_poly.pdbx_strand_id
1 'polypeptide(L)' 'MRDRLAEARKNKGFTQKQVSELVSISRSLYSFIEKGIRYPTFGLTKKIAEVLDENVEELFYLLKLQSEAKHPSDQSGVRR' A
#
# COMPACT_ATOMS: atom_id res chain seq x y z
N MET A 1 -8.16 2.02 -6.31
CA MET A 1 -7.89 1.04 -5.24
C MET A 1 -6.74 0.16 -5.71
N ARG A 2 -5.83 -0.27 -4.82
CA ARG A 2 -4.76 -1.22 -5.16
C ARG A 2 -5.34 -2.63 -5.06
N ASP A 3 -5.98 -3.06 -6.14
CA ASP A 3 -6.77 -4.30 -6.14
C ASP A 3 -5.89 -5.52 -5.82
N ARG A 4 -4.67 -5.55 -6.35
CA ARG A 4 -3.70 -6.63 -6.09
C ARG A 4 -3.29 -6.73 -4.61
N LEU A 5 -3.08 -5.59 -3.94
CA LEU A 5 -2.78 -5.55 -2.51
C LEU A 5 -3.97 -6.02 -1.66
N ALA A 6 -5.19 -5.62 -2.03
CA ALA A 6 -6.40 -6.06 -1.35
C ALA A 6 -6.65 -7.57 -1.56
N GLU A 7 -6.38 -8.08 -2.76
CA GLU A 7 -6.49 -9.49 -3.14
C GLU A 7 -5.49 -10.34 -2.36
N ALA A 8 -4.19 -10.00 -2.39
CA ALA A 8 -3.15 -10.70 -1.64
C ALA A 8 -3.49 -10.79 -0.14
N ARG A 9 -3.95 -9.68 0.45
CA ARG A 9 -4.42 -9.67 1.84
C ARG A 9 -5.57 -10.66 2.09
N LYS A 10 -6.56 -10.68 1.21
CA LYS A 10 -7.71 -11.60 1.33
C LYS A 10 -7.29 -13.06 1.14
N ASN A 11 -6.35 -13.34 0.24
CA ASN A 11 -5.82 -14.69 0.00
C ASN A 11 -5.09 -15.23 1.24
N LYS A 12 -4.42 -14.36 2.01
CA LYS A 12 -3.85 -14.71 3.33
C LYS A 12 -4.89 -14.79 4.46
N GLY A 13 -6.16 -14.48 4.19
CA GLY A 13 -7.22 -14.47 5.20
C GLY A 13 -7.12 -13.32 6.20
N PHE A 14 -6.35 -12.27 5.89
CA PHE A 14 -6.14 -11.15 6.80
C PHE A 14 -7.16 -10.02 6.62
N THR A 15 -7.53 -9.40 7.73
CA THR A 15 -8.21 -8.10 7.77
C THR A 15 -7.19 -6.96 7.63
N GLN A 16 -7.65 -5.76 7.26
CA GLN A 16 -6.80 -4.56 7.25
C GLN A 16 -6.20 -4.25 8.63
N LYS A 17 -6.91 -4.59 9.71
CA LYS A 17 -6.41 -4.43 11.08
C LYS A 17 -5.22 -5.36 11.35
N GLN A 18 -5.35 -6.63 11.01
CA GLN A 18 -4.28 -7.62 11.22
C GLN A 18 -3.01 -7.26 10.47
N VAL A 19 -3.10 -6.88 9.18
CA VAL A 19 -1.88 -6.48 8.44
C VAL A 19 -1.27 -5.21 9.05
N SER A 20 -2.09 -4.24 9.47
CA SER A 20 -1.58 -3.03 10.11
C SER A 20 -0.82 -3.30 11.42
N GLU A 21 -1.30 -4.27 12.21
CA GLU A 21 -0.64 -4.71 13.45
C GLU A 21 0.68 -5.42 13.13
N LEU A 22 0.68 -6.33 12.16
CA LEU A 22 1.88 -7.08 11.73
C LEU A 22 3.01 -6.18 11.23
N VAL A 23 2.70 -5.06 10.57
CA VAL A 23 3.70 -4.10 10.06
C VAL A 23 3.87 -2.87 10.96
N SER A 24 3.23 -2.86 12.14
CA SER A 24 3.33 -1.80 13.15
C SER A 24 2.94 -0.40 12.66
N ILE A 25 1.79 -0.30 11.98
CA ILE A 25 1.19 0.96 11.54
C ILE A 25 -0.27 1.07 11.99
N SER A 26 -0.86 2.27 11.86
CA SER A 26 -2.29 2.41 12.09
C SER A 26 -3.11 1.72 10.98
N ARG A 27 -4.26 1.14 11.35
CA ARG A 27 -5.24 0.59 10.39
C ARG A 27 -5.62 1.61 9.33
N SER A 28 -5.76 2.89 9.71
CA SER A 28 -6.09 3.98 8.78
C SER A 28 -5.00 4.19 7.73
N LEU A 29 -3.72 4.14 8.12
CA LEU A 29 -2.61 4.23 7.16
C LEU A 29 -2.64 3.06 6.19
N TYR A 30 -2.82 1.82 6.68
CA TYR A 30 -2.96 0.65 5.82
C TYR A 30 -4.14 0.80 4.86
N SER A 31 -5.29 1.31 5.32
CA SER A 31 -6.46 1.58 4.48
C SER A 31 -6.16 2.62 3.38
N PHE A 32 -5.43 3.69 3.69
CA PHE A 32 -5.00 4.67 2.67
C PHE A 32 -4.02 4.07 1.65
N ILE A 33 -3.15 3.17 2.09
CA ILE A 33 -2.27 2.41 1.20
C ILE A 33 -3.11 1.50 0.30
N GLU A 34 -4.01 0.69 0.84
CA GLU A 34 -4.85 -0.21 0.03
C GLU A 34 -5.75 0.56 -0.95
N LYS A 35 -6.22 1.77 -0.60
CA LYS A 35 -6.99 2.62 -1.52
C LYS A 35 -6.14 3.29 -2.60
N GLY A 36 -4.81 3.35 -2.44
CA GLY A 36 -3.90 4.07 -3.33
C GLY A 36 -3.74 5.56 -3.00
N ILE A 37 -4.30 6.03 -1.88
CA ILE A 37 -4.26 7.44 -1.45
C ILE A 37 -2.87 7.82 -0.92
N ARG A 38 -2.18 6.87 -0.28
CA ARG A 38 -0.82 7.05 0.22
C ARG A 38 0.12 6.01 -0.36
N TYR A 39 1.33 6.43 -0.70
CA TYR A 39 2.40 5.52 -1.05
C TYR A 39 3.23 5.24 0.22
N PRO A 40 3.43 3.97 0.61
CA PRO A 40 4.27 3.64 1.76
C PRO A 40 5.75 3.91 1.48
N THR A 41 6.55 4.05 2.53
CA THR A 41 8.02 4.05 2.37
C THR A 41 8.49 2.69 1.89
N PHE A 42 9.64 2.63 1.20
CA PHE A 42 10.19 1.37 0.70
C PHE A 42 10.32 0.28 1.79
N GLY A 43 10.75 0.65 2.99
CA GLY A 43 10.83 -0.28 4.12
C GLY A 43 9.46 -0.83 4.54
N LEU A 44 8.41 -0.01 4.50
CA LEU A 44 7.05 -0.46 4.79
C LEU A 44 6.49 -1.32 3.65
N THR A 45 6.78 -0.98 2.40
CA THR A 45 6.42 -1.78 1.22
C THR A 45 6.97 -3.20 1.34
N LYS A 46 8.26 -3.34 1.71
CA LYS A 46 8.90 -4.64 1.94
C LYS A 46 8.22 -5.44 3.06
N LYS A 47 7.97 -4.80 4.21
CA LYS A 47 7.27 -5.47 5.33
C LYS A 47 5.88 -5.97 4.94
N ILE A 48 5.12 -5.17 4.18
CA ILE A 48 3.80 -5.58 3.70
C ILE A 48 3.92 -6.77 2.74
N ALA A 49 4.90 -6.73 1.83
CA ALA A 49 5.18 -7.82 0.90
C ALA A 49 5.55 -9.12 1.61
N GLU A 50 6.41 -9.05 2.63
CA GLU A 50 6.78 -10.19 3.48
C GLU A 50 5.58 -10.78 4.23
N VAL A 51 4.74 -9.93 4.84
CA VAL A 51 3.51 -10.37 5.54
C VAL A 51 2.53 -11.05 4.60
N LEU A 52 2.45 -10.57 3.36
CA LEU A 52 1.54 -11.09 2.35
C LEU A 52 2.15 -12.20 1.49
N ASP A 53 3.43 -12.51 1.67
CA ASP A 53 4.19 -13.53 0.91
C ASP A 53 4.08 -13.33 -0.60
N GLU A 54 4.22 -12.07 -1.01
CA GLU A 54 4.10 -11.62 -2.39
C GLU A 54 5.27 -10.71 -2.73
N ASN A 55 5.55 -10.53 -4.01
CA ASN A 55 6.62 -9.63 -4.44
C ASN A 55 6.17 -8.16 -4.32
N VAL A 56 7.13 -7.28 -3.97
CA VAL A 56 6.88 -5.83 -3.90
C VAL A 56 6.40 -5.30 -5.24
N GLU A 57 7.00 -5.77 -6.34
CA GLU A 57 6.56 -5.43 -7.69
C GLU A 57 5.09 -5.83 -7.84
N GLU A 58 4.71 -7.09 -7.64
CA GLU A 58 3.31 -7.52 -7.81
C GLU A 58 2.30 -6.70 -6.98
N LEU A 59 2.60 -6.40 -5.71
CA LEU A 59 1.68 -5.68 -4.84
C LEU A 59 1.54 -4.18 -5.18
N PHE A 60 2.59 -3.56 -5.68
CA PHE A 60 2.68 -2.11 -5.86
C PHE A 60 2.93 -1.69 -7.32
N TYR A 61 2.96 -2.64 -8.25
CA TYR A 61 3.09 -2.36 -9.68
C TYR A 61 1.85 -1.64 -10.13
N LEU A 62 2.06 -0.42 -10.60
CA LEU A 62 1.07 0.30 -11.36
C LEU A 62 0.99 -0.43 -12.71
N LEU A 63 -0.11 -1.14 -12.97
CA LEU A 63 -0.50 -1.45 -14.34
C LEU A 63 -0.53 -0.11 -15.09
N LYS A 64 0.53 0.18 -15.85
CA LYS A 64 0.63 1.29 -16.81
C LYS A 64 -0.29 1.00 -18.00
N LEU A 65 -1.56 0.76 -17.74
CA LEU A 65 -2.61 0.63 -18.73
C LEU A 65 -3.79 1.48 -18.28
N GLN A 66 -3.54 2.78 -18.19
CA GLN A 66 -4.46 3.83 -18.64
C GLN A 66 -3.72 5.17 -18.58
N SER A 67 -3.57 5.75 -19.76
CA SER A 67 -3.16 7.11 -20.11
C SER A 67 -2.97 8.10 -18.95
N GLU A 68 -1.79 8.73 -18.91
CA GLU A 68 -1.49 10.06 -18.35
C GLU A 68 -2.55 10.67 -17.41
N ALA A 69 -2.47 10.38 -16.11
CA ALA A 69 -3.23 11.13 -15.11
C ALA A 69 -2.38 11.42 -13.87
N LYS A 70 -1.71 12.58 -13.92
CA LYS A 70 -1.26 13.46 -12.82
C LYS A 70 -0.71 12.80 -11.55
N HIS A 71 0.62 12.81 -11.44
CA HIS A 71 1.36 12.62 -10.19
C HIS A 71 0.97 13.75 -9.20
N PRO A 72 0.34 13.48 -8.03
CA PRO A 72 0.22 14.48 -7.00
C PRO A 72 1.58 14.63 -6.33
N SER A 73 2.17 15.81 -6.54
CA SER A 73 3.41 16.25 -5.92
C SER A 73 3.35 16.11 -4.40
N ASP A 74 4.49 15.66 -3.89
CA ASP A 74 4.93 15.64 -2.50
C ASP A 74 4.29 16.75 -1.64
N GLN A 75 3.34 16.40 -0.78
CA GLN A 75 2.88 17.28 0.30
C GLN A 75 3.70 17.00 1.55
N SER A 76 4.99 17.33 1.49
CA SER A 76 5.75 17.70 2.69
C SER A 76 5.29 19.09 3.12
N GLY A 77 4.23 19.13 3.94
CA GLY A 77 3.84 20.33 4.67
C GLY A 77 4.89 20.69 5.70
N VAL A 78 5.94 21.41 5.30
CA VAL A 78 6.76 22.19 6.23
C VAL A 78 5.97 23.46 6.52
N ARG A 79 5.26 23.44 7.66
CA ARG A 79 4.68 24.65 8.24
C ARG A 79 5.83 25.57 8.66
N ARG A 80 5.90 26.75 8.06
CA ARG A 80 6.46 27.96 8.68
C ARG A 80 5.30 28.89 8.97
#